data_AF-A0A936T7G6-F1
#
_entry.id   AF-A0A936T7G6-F1
#
_cell.length_a   1.000
_cell.length_b   1.000
_cell.length_c   1.000
_cell.angle_alpha   90.00
_cell.angle_beta   90.00
_cell.angle_gamma   90.00
#
_symmetry.space_group_name_H-M   'P 1'
#
loop_
_entity.id
_entity.type
_entity.pdbx_description
1 polymer ?
#
loop_
_entity_poly.entity_id
_entity_poly.type
_entity_poly.pdbx_seq_one_letter_code
_entity_poly.pdbx_strand_id
1 'polypeptide(L)'
;MKPWMSLHAWCLPVLLMIGPMLLPGAAGAQVVLYSTVEAYRTHKGEEVGAFVELRAVRRDHILAVDKDGTRREVPCSTLWGFSYGDVVYRINPDERHAPVRLWTQGGLCYYENGHAHLRMQHERLEQVMFAEGQGHRSYVSKDLEGPIVPAVFREGDERSASGRFRAAHPQYAPLYTCIGDADDLDRTRQCVVDFEVMLEGE
;
A
#
# COMPACT_ATOMS: atom_id res chain seq x y z
N MET A 1 -57.22 -59.35 -17.36
CA MET A 1 -58.32 -58.36 -17.21
C MET A 1 -57.70 -56.96 -17.19
N LYS A 2 -58.38 -55.95 -17.76
CA LYS A 2 -58.12 -54.50 -17.58
C LYS A 2 -58.60 -54.07 -16.16
N PRO A 3 -58.23 -52.89 -15.58
CA PRO A 3 -58.13 -51.58 -16.26
C PRO A 3 -56.93 -50.69 -15.81
N TRP A 4 -56.63 -49.56 -16.48
CA TRP A 4 -56.79 -48.14 -16.03
C TRP A 4 -56.24 -47.85 -14.60
N MET A 5 -55.61 -46.71 -14.27
CA MET A 5 -55.44 -45.37 -14.88
C MET A 5 -54.07 -44.81 -14.38
N SER A 6 -53.57 -43.59 -14.65
CA SER A 6 -54.11 -42.37 -15.27
C SER A 6 -52.99 -41.52 -15.91
N LEU A 7 -53.33 -40.40 -16.55
CA LEU A 7 -52.39 -39.33 -16.94
C LEU A 7 -52.48 -38.17 -15.94
N HIS A 8 -51.35 -37.55 -15.57
CA HIS A 8 -51.33 -36.26 -14.87
C HIS A 8 -50.50 -35.26 -15.68
N ALA A 9 -51.21 -34.28 -16.25
CA ALA A 9 -50.62 -33.13 -16.91
C ALA A 9 -50.07 -32.15 -15.87
N TRP A 10 -48.82 -31.74 -16.02
CA TRP A 10 -48.21 -30.68 -15.23
C TRP A 10 -48.08 -29.43 -16.09
N CYS A 11 -48.82 -28.38 -15.75
CA CYS A 11 -48.64 -27.06 -16.34
C CYS A 11 -47.27 -26.50 -15.92
N LEU A 12 -46.40 -26.23 -16.90
CA LEU A 12 -45.17 -25.46 -16.67
C LEU A 12 -45.53 -23.98 -16.45
N PRO A 13 -45.06 -23.34 -15.37
CA PRO A 13 -45.34 -21.94 -15.09
C PRO A 13 -44.56 -21.00 -16.01
N VAL A 14 -45.12 -19.79 -16.16
CA VAL A 14 -44.64 -18.67 -16.97
C VAL A 14 -43.13 -18.40 -16.78
N LEU A 15 -42.40 -18.37 -17.90
CA LEU A 15 -41.00 -17.96 -17.95
C LEU A 15 -40.90 -16.43 -17.73
N LEU A 16 -40.55 -16.02 -16.51
CA LEU A 16 -40.30 -14.62 -16.18
C LEU A 16 -39.01 -14.15 -16.87
N MET A 17 -39.14 -13.19 -17.78
CA MET A 17 -38.02 -12.52 -18.44
C MET A 17 -37.22 -11.74 -17.39
N ILE A 18 -36.10 -12.31 -16.93
CA ILE A 18 -35.12 -11.60 -16.12
C ILE A 18 -34.49 -10.53 -17.02
N GLY A 19 -34.91 -9.28 -16.85
CA GLY A 19 -34.35 -8.15 -17.58
C GLY A 19 -32.85 -7.98 -17.25
N PRO A 20 -32.03 -7.50 -18.20
CA PRO A 20 -30.62 -7.26 -17.94
C PRO A 20 -30.49 -6.19 -16.85
N MET A 21 -30.06 -6.59 -15.66
CA MET A 21 -29.57 -5.65 -14.65
C MET A 21 -28.40 -4.89 -15.25
N LEU A 22 -28.57 -3.58 -15.40
CA LEU A 22 -27.49 -2.68 -15.78
C LEU A 22 -26.36 -2.83 -14.76
N LEU A 23 -25.16 -3.09 -15.30
CA LEU A 23 -23.99 -3.48 -14.55
C LEU A 23 -23.67 -2.44 -13.47
N PRO A 24 -23.17 -2.84 -12.28
CA PRO A 24 -22.59 -1.89 -11.35
C PRO A 24 -21.49 -1.12 -12.09
N GLY A 25 -21.63 0.21 -12.13
CA GLY A 25 -20.61 1.08 -12.73
C GLY A 25 -19.27 0.78 -12.06
N ALA A 26 -18.20 0.73 -12.86
CA ALA A 26 -16.88 0.40 -12.37
C ALA A 26 -16.48 1.38 -11.26
N ALA A 27 -16.61 0.95 -10.01
CA ALA A 27 -16.19 1.72 -8.85
C ALA A 27 -14.68 1.93 -8.99
N GLY A 28 -14.27 3.16 -9.28
CA GLY A 28 -12.86 3.52 -9.28
C GLY A 28 -12.26 3.16 -7.92
N ALA A 29 -11.02 2.66 -7.91
CA ALA A 29 -10.34 2.29 -6.68
C ALA A 29 -10.44 3.43 -5.67
N GLN A 30 -11.08 3.16 -4.54
CA GLN A 30 -11.37 4.20 -3.56
C GLN A 30 -10.14 4.47 -2.69
N VAL A 31 -10.00 5.72 -2.27
CA VAL A 31 -9.02 6.17 -1.30
C VAL A 31 -9.66 6.17 0.08
N VAL A 32 -8.99 5.53 1.04
CA VAL A 32 -9.38 5.52 2.46
C VAL A 32 -8.28 6.18 3.28
N LEU A 33 -8.61 7.23 4.03
CA LEU A 33 -7.66 7.99 4.84
C LEU A 33 -7.56 7.45 6.26
N TYR A 34 -6.35 7.33 6.79
CA TYR A 34 -6.09 6.88 8.16
C TYR A 34 -5.28 7.94 8.92
N SER A 35 -5.92 8.64 9.85
CA SER A 35 -5.27 9.62 10.72
C SER A 35 -4.35 8.99 11.77
N THR A 36 -4.54 7.70 12.09
CA THR A 36 -3.72 6.95 13.04
C THR A 36 -3.50 5.51 12.56
N VAL A 37 -2.47 4.85 13.10
CA VAL A 37 -2.23 3.40 12.91
C VAL A 37 -3.42 2.57 13.40
N GLU A 38 -4.13 3.01 14.44
CA GLU A 38 -5.27 2.29 15.02
C GLU A 38 -6.50 2.36 14.10
N ALA A 39 -6.70 3.49 13.42
CA ALA A 39 -7.71 3.62 12.37
C ALA A 39 -7.43 2.65 11.22
N TYR A 40 -6.15 2.44 10.86
CA TYR A 40 -5.75 1.43 9.89
C TYR A 40 -5.99 -0.01 10.40
N ARG A 41 -5.44 -0.37 11.58
CA ARG A 41 -5.58 -1.70 12.21
C ARG A 41 -7.03 -2.13 12.41
N THR A 42 -7.94 -1.19 12.67
CA THR A 42 -9.37 -1.45 12.87
C THR A 42 -10.23 -1.19 11.64
N HIS A 43 -9.62 -0.84 10.49
CA HIS A 43 -10.27 -0.45 9.23
C HIS A 43 -11.29 0.71 9.38
N LYS A 44 -11.10 1.59 10.36
CA LYS A 44 -11.94 2.78 10.62
C LYS A 44 -11.35 4.05 10.01
N GLY A 45 -11.15 4.04 8.69
CA GLY A 45 -10.69 5.20 7.94
C GLY A 45 -11.83 6.07 7.39
N GLU A 46 -11.49 7.20 6.77
CA GLU A 46 -12.45 8.01 6.01
C GLU A 46 -12.40 7.66 4.52
N GLU A 47 -13.50 7.17 3.95
CA GLU A 47 -13.67 7.02 2.50
C GLU A 47 -13.81 8.40 1.83
N VAL A 48 -12.94 8.70 0.87
CA VAL A 48 -12.88 10.03 0.22
C VAL A 48 -12.95 10.01 -1.31
N GLY A 49 -13.39 8.90 -1.89
CA GLY A 49 -13.63 8.78 -3.33
C GLY A 49 -12.37 8.42 -4.12
N ALA A 50 -12.23 8.94 -5.34
CA ALA A 50 -11.19 8.52 -6.28
C ALA A 50 -9.90 9.34 -6.12
N PHE A 51 -8.73 8.71 -6.27
CA PHE A 51 -7.44 9.41 -6.38
C PHE A 51 -7.41 10.31 -7.63
N VAL A 52 -6.93 11.55 -7.48
CA VAL A 52 -6.72 12.50 -8.59
C VAL A 52 -5.23 12.77 -8.81
N GLU A 53 -4.50 13.18 -7.77
CA GLU A 53 -3.05 13.40 -7.84
C GLU A 53 -2.41 13.41 -6.45
N LEU A 54 -1.08 13.23 -6.43
CA LEU A 54 -0.21 13.57 -5.30
C LEU A 54 0.76 14.64 -5.78
N ARG A 55 0.91 15.74 -5.04
CA ARG A 55 1.90 16.79 -5.37
C ARG A 55 2.65 17.32 -4.16
N ALA A 56 3.93 17.62 -4.33
CA ALA A 56 4.75 18.26 -3.30
C ALA A 56 4.41 19.75 -3.16
N VAL A 57 4.18 20.23 -1.93
CA VAL A 57 3.92 21.64 -1.61
C VAL A 57 4.82 22.06 -0.44
N ARG A 58 5.92 22.74 -0.76
CA ARG A 58 6.96 23.21 0.18
C ARG A 58 7.60 22.09 1.03
N ARG A 59 6.99 21.77 2.18
CA ARG A 59 7.46 20.81 3.22
C ARG A 59 6.45 19.68 3.48
N ASP A 60 5.44 19.56 2.64
CA ASP A 60 4.36 18.59 2.75
C ASP A 60 4.05 18.03 1.35
N HIS A 61 3.26 16.97 1.31
CA HIS A 61 2.59 16.50 0.10
C HIS A 61 1.09 16.72 0.24
N ILE A 62 0.42 17.09 -0.84
CA ILE A 62 -1.03 17.20 -0.91
C ILE A 62 -1.55 16.03 -1.72
N LEU A 63 -2.40 15.22 -1.08
CA LEU A 63 -3.20 14.19 -1.71
C LEU A 63 -4.51 14.83 -2.18
N ALA A 64 -4.75 14.85 -3.48
CA ALA A 64 -6.00 15.32 -4.06
C ALA A 64 -6.88 14.14 -4.48
N VAL A 65 -8.16 14.22 -4.14
CA VAL A 65 -9.17 13.19 -4.39
C VAL A 65 -10.45 13.82 -4.94
N ASP A 66 -11.21 13.07 -5.72
CA ASP A 66 -12.55 13.43 -6.15
C ASP A 66 -13.57 12.74 -5.26
N LYS A 67 -14.31 13.55 -4.49
CA LYS A 67 -15.45 13.12 -3.67
C LYS A 67 -16.71 13.74 -4.26
N ASP A 68 -17.55 12.90 -4.87
CA ASP A 68 -18.84 13.28 -5.45
C ASP A 68 -18.74 14.39 -6.52
N GLY A 69 -17.71 14.34 -7.38
CA GLY A 69 -17.43 15.36 -8.40
C GLY A 69 -16.76 16.63 -7.85
N THR A 70 -16.45 16.66 -6.56
CA THR A 70 -15.77 17.78 -5.89
C THR A 70 -14.35 17.39 -5.52
N ARG A 71 -13.38 18.15 -6.04
CA ARG A 71 -11.97 17.98 -5.69
C ARG A 71 -11.72 18.41 -4.24
N ARG A 72 -11.31 17.47 -3.40
CA ARG A 72 -10.83 17.67 -2.03
C ARG A 72 -9.32 17.52 -1.98
N GLU A 73 -8.68 18.33 -1.15
CA GLU A 73 -7.23 18.31 -0.95
C GLU A 73 -6.89 18.03 0.51
N VAL A 74 -5.98 17.09 0.76
CA VAL A 74 -5.63 16.59 2.09
C VAL A 74 -4.10 16.68 2.28
N PRO A 75 -3.60 17.45 3.26
CA PRO A 75 -2.17 17.48 3.57
C PRO A 75 -1.73 16.15 4.19
N CYS A 76 -0.68 15.54 3.65
CA CYS A 76 -0.16 14.26 4.14
C CYS A 76 0.35 14.36 5.58
N SER A 77 0.82 15.53 6.02
CA SER A 77 1.10 15.81 7.44
C SER A 77 -0.06 15.62 8.42
N THR A 78 -1.30 15.51 7.94
CA THR A 78 -2.49 15.22 8.78
C THR A 78 -2.83 13.73 8.87
N LEU A 79 -2.07 12.86 8.21
CA LEU A 79 -2.33 11.42 8.08
C LEU A 79 -1.18 10.59 8.68
N TRP A 80 -1.52 9.43 9.25
CA TRP A 80 -0.56 8.33 9.40
C TRP A 80 -0.33 7.64 8.05
N GLY A 81 -1.38 7.51 7.25
CA GLY A 81 -1.36 6.85 5.95
C GLY A 81 -2.71 6.89 5.25
N PHE A 82 -2.79 6.21 4.12
CA PHE A 82 -4.02 5.98 3.35
C PHE A 82 -3.90 4.68 2.56
N SER A 83 -5.03 4.10 2.15
CA SER A 83 -5.03 3.07 1.10
C SER A 83 -5.56 3.64 -0.22
N TYR A 84 -5.15 3.04 -1.33
CA TYR A 84 -5.72 3.25 -2.66
C TYR A 84 -5.99 1.88 -3.26
N GLY A 85 -7.25 1.45 -3.25
CA GLY A 85 -7.59 0.04 -3.44
C GLY A 85 -7.07 -0.81 -2.27
N ASP A 86 -6.37 -1.89 -2.59
CA ASP A 86 -5.71 -2.81 -1.65
C ASP A 86 -4.30 -2.36 -1.21
N VAL A 87 -3.71 -1.37 -1.90
CA VAL A 87 -2.36 -0.89 -1.60
C VAL A 87 -2.36 0.13 -0.47
N VAL A 88 -1.50 -0.06 0.52
CA VAL A 88 -1.34 0.82 1.69
C VAL A 88 -0.12 1.74 1.52
N TYR A 89 -0.31 3.02 1.80
CA TYR A 89 0.72 4.05 1.80
C TYR A 89 0.84 4.67 3.19
N ARG A 90 2.03 4.59 3.79
CA ARG A 90 2.35 5.23 5.07
C ARG A 90 3.05 6.57 4.82
N ILE A 91 2.76 7.58 5.63
CA ILE A 91 3.41 8.89 5.50
C ILE A 91 4.76 8.89 6.23
N ASN A 92 5.83 9.31 5.55
CA ASN A 92 7.15 9.49 6.14
C ASN A 92 7.32 10.96 6.63
N PRO A 93 7.25 11.22 7.96
CA PRO A 93 7.31 12.59 8.48
C PRO A 93 8.69 13.24 8.26
N ASP A 94 9.77 12.43 8.28
CA ASP A 94 11.14 12.93 8.11
C ASP A 94 11.44 13.36 6.65
N GLU A 95 10.61 12.93 5.69
CA GLU A 95 10.78 13.20 4.27
C GLU A 95 9.66 14.04 3.67
N ARG A 96 9.39 15.21 4.29
CA ARG A 96 8.35 16.16 3.84
C ARG A 96 6.96 15.51 3.71
N HIS A 97 6.66 14.54 4.57
CA HIS A 97 5.40 13.79 4.54
C HIS A 97 5.16 13.09 3.20
N ALA A 98 6.22 12.64 2.53
CA ALA A 98 6.11 11.79 1.34
C ALA A 98 5.47 10.44 1.71
N PRO A 99 4.54 9.91 0.91
CA PRO A 99 4.04 8.55 1.10
C PRO A 99 5.10 7.53 0.68
N VAL A 100 5.18 6.43 1.43
CA VAL A 100 5.91 5.20 1.08
C VAL A 100 4.92 4.05 1.02
N ARG A 101 5.01 3.24 -0.04
CA ARG A 101 4.14 2.06 -0.25
C ARG A 101 4.58 0.95 0.69
N LEU A 102 3.69 0.45 1.55
CA LEU A 102 3.93 -0.76 2.34
C LEU A 102 3.90 -1.98 1.40
N TRP A 103 4.91 -2.85 1.51
CA TRP A 103 5.02 -4.08 0.72
C TRP A 103 4.91 -5.34 1.59
N THR A 104 5.67 -5.40 2.69
CA THR A 104 5.60 -6.50 3.66
C THR A 104 5.51 -5.97 5.08
N GLN A 105 4.88 -6.75 5.95
CA GLN A 105 4.69 -6.47 7.37
C GLN A 105 4.86 -7.80 8.13
N GLY A 106 6.10 -8.23 8.29
CA GLY A 106 6.49 -9.49 8.96
C GLY A 106 7.33 -9.19 10.21
N GLY A 107 8.54 -9.75 10.26
CA GLY A 107 9.55 -9.43 11.28
C GLY A 107 9.95 -7.94 11.28
N LEU A 108 9.71 -7.24 10.17
CA LEU A 108 9.76 -5.78 10.04
C LEU A 108 8.74 -5.28 8.99
N CYS A 109 8.62 -3.97 8.83
CA CYS A 109 7.86 -3.35 7.74
C CYS A 109 8.79 -2.88 6.62
N TYR A 110 8.61 -3.40 5.41
CA TYR A 110 9.34 -2.96 4.21
C TYR A 110 8.47 -2.03 3.36
N TYR A 111 9.07 -0.95 2.87
CA TYR A 111 8.39 0.02 2.02
C TYR A 111 9.21 0.40 0.79
N GLU A 112 8.51 0.82 -0.26
CA GLU A 112 9.09 1.39 -1.47
C GLU A 112 8.58 2.82 -1.71
N ASN A 113 9.23 3.55 -2.61
CA ASN A 113 8.88 4.93 -2.94
C ASN A 113 7.40 5.08 -3.36
N GLY A 114 6.58 5.69 -2.51
CA GLY A 114 5.13 5.73 -2.71
C GLY A 114 4.73 6.62 -3.88
N HIS A 115 5.49 7.69 -4.18
CA HIS A 115 5.21 8.56 -5.33
C HIS A 115 5.34 7.80 -6.66
N ALA A 116 6.38 6.98 -6.83
CA ALA A 116 6.54 6.16 -8.03
C ALA A 116 5.40 5.14 -8.17
N HIS A 117 5.07 4.43 -7.08
CA HIS A 117 4.00 3.41 -7.07
C HIS A 117 2.60 3.96 -7.28
N LEU A 118 2.25 5.09 -6.66
CA LEU A 118 0.95 5.77 -6.88
C LEU A 118 0.77 6.12 -8.36
N ARG A 119 1.83 6.64 -8.98
CA ARG A 119 1.82 6.99 -10.40
C ARG A 119 1.65 5.74 -11.28
N MET A 120 2.40 4.68 -11.01
CA MET A 120 2.26 3.39 -11.71
C MET A 120 0.83 2.83 -11.59
N GLN A 121 0.25 2.84 -10.38
CA GLN A 121 -1.09 2.35 -10.11
C GLN A 121 -2.17 3.19 -10.79
N HIS A 122 -2.06 4.52 -10.74
CA HIS A 122 -3.05 5.44 -11.31
C HIS A 122 -2.99 5.51 -12.84
N GLU A 123 -1.80 5.69 -13.42
CA GLU A 123 -1.58 5.78 -14.88
C GLU A 123 -1.51 4.40 -15.56
N ARG A 124 -1.59 3.30 -14.79
CA ARG A 124 -1.46 1.89 -15.25
C ARG A 124 -0.13 1.63 -15.97
N LEU A 125 0.96 2.14 -15.42
CA LEU A 125 2.31 1.98 -15.97
C LEU A 125 3.04 0.81 -15.33
N GLU A 126 3.75 0.02 -16.15
CA GLU A 126 4.63 -1.06 -15.69
C GLU A 126 5.92 -0.54 -15.03
N GLN A 127 6.34 0.68 -15.37
CA GLN A 127 7.54 1.33 -14.85
C GLN A 127 7.40 2.85 -14.84
N VAL A 128 8.02 3.50 -13.85
CA VAL A 128 8.18 4.95 -13.77
C VAL A 128 9.65 5.24 -13.47
N MET A 129 10.25 6.18 -14.21
CA MET A 129 11.59 6.67 -13.92
C MET A 129 11.59 7.36 -12.55
N PHE A 130 12.45 6.87 -11.65
CA PHE A 130 12.68 7.51 -10.35
C PHE A 130 13.27 8.91 -10.58
N ALA A 131 12.55 9.96 -10.16
CA ALA A 131 13.02 11.33 -10.34
C ALA A 131 13.95 11.74 -9.18
N GLU A 132 15.06 12.39 -9.52
CA GLU A 132 16.02 12.87 -8.52
C GLU A 132 15.34 13.79 -7.49
N GLY A 133 15.66 13.59 -6.21
CA GLY A 133 15.09 14.37 -5.11
C GLY A 133 13.71 13.91 -4.61
N GLN A 134 13.17 12.78 -5.11
CA GLN A 134 11.95 12.14 -4.59
C GLN A 134 12.21 11.12 -3.47
N GLY A 135 13.35 11.20 -2.78
CA GLY A 135 13.67 10.37 -1.62
C GLY A 135 14.65 9.24 -1.90
N HIS A 136 14.36 8.08 -1.31
CA HIS A 136 15.04 6.81 -1.54
C HIS A 136 14.12 5.85 -2.30
N ARG A 137 14.68 4.80 -2.90
CA ARG A 137 13.87 3.78 -3.60
C ARG A 137 13.12 2.89 -2.61
N SER A 138 13.73 2.61 -1.47
CA SER A 138 13.13 1.76 -0.43
C SER A 138 13.53 2.13 1.00
N TYR A 139 12.71 1.67 1.94
CA TYR A 139 12.75 2.04 3.35
C TYR A 139 12.37 0.84 4.22
N VAL A 140 12.74 0.89 5.50
CA VAL A 140 12.28 -0.05 6.51
C VAL A 140 11.79 0.68 7.77
N SER A 141 10.91 0.05 8.52
CA SER A 141 10.65 0.37 9.93
C SER A 141 10.50 -0.93 10.72
N LYS A 142 10.75 -0.87 12.04
CA LYS A 142 10.58 -2.04 12.92
C LYS A 142 9.13 -2.55 12.90
N ASP A 143 8.18 -1.61 12.94
CA ASP A 143 6.74 -1.84 12.94
C ASP A 143 6.03 -0.62 12.32
N LEU A 144 4.70 -0.64 12.25
CA LEU A 144 3.86 0.41 11.66
C LEU A 144 3.86 1.76 12.43
N GLU A 145 4.46 1.82 13.61
CA GLU A 145 4.51 3.00 14.48
C GLU A 145 5.94 3.57 14.53
N GLY A 146 6.95 2.69 14.54
CA GLY A 146 8.37 3.04 14.54
C GLY A 146 8.82 3.86 13.32
N PRO A 147 9.98 4.53 13.42
CA PRO A 147 10.47 5.45 12.39
C PRO A 147 10.71 4.73 11.05
N ILE A 148 10.38 5.42 9.96
CA ILE A 148 10.68 4.97 8.59
C ILE A 148 12.08 5.47 8.25
N VAL A 149 13.01 4.55 8.00
CA VAL A 149 14.41 4.87 7.66
C VAL A 149 14.76 4.35 6.27
N PRO A 150 15.66 5.02 5.52
CA PRO A 150 16.14 4.50 4.24
C PRO A 150 16.74 3.11 4.36
N ALA A 151 16.46 2.22 3.43
CA ALA A 151 17.05 0.89 3.36
C ALA A 151 18.47 0.95 2.74
N VAL A 152 19.36 1.73 3.38
CA VAL A 152 20.75 1.95 2.96
C VAL A 152 21.64 1.89 4.20
N PHE A 153 22.44 0.83 4.34
CA PHE A 153 23.14 0.46 5.56
C PHE A 153 24.67 0.45 5.39
N ARG A 154 25.26 1.64 5.32
CA ARG A 154 26.72 1.80 5.23
C ARG A 154 27.46 1.26 6.46
N GLU A 155 28.54 0.51 6.26
CA GLU A 155 29.41 0.05 7.34
C GLU A 155 30.04 1.23 8.10
N GLY A 156 30.12 1.12 9.43
CA GLY A 156 30.64 2.19 10.30
C GLY A 156 29.77 3.45 10.43
N ASP A 157 28.63 3.52 9.74
CA ASP A 157 27.69 4.64 9.90
C ASP A 157 26.85 4.49 11.19
N GLU A 158 27.05 5.42 12.11
CA GLU A 158 26.30 5.55 13.38
C GLU A 158 25.39 6.81 13.37
N ARG A 159 25.46 7.64 12.32
CA ARG A 159 24.90 9.01 12.31
C ARG A 159 23.70 9.18 11.39
N SER A 160 23.52 8.36 10.36
CA SER A 160 22.28 8.37 9.58
C SER A 160 21.11 7.78 10.36
N ALA A 161 19.89 7.94 9.82
CA ALA A 161 18.71 7.27 10.37
C ALA A 161 18.87 5.74 10.34
N SER A 162 19.37 5.20 9.23
CA SER A 162 19.64 3.77 9.02
C SER A 162 20.76 3.24 9.93
N GLY A 163 21.82 4.03 10.16
CA GLY A 163 22.89 3.72 11.11
C GLY A 163 22.39 3.60 12.55
N ARG A 164 21.56 4.54 13.00
CA ARG A 164 20.88 4.47 14.31
C ARG A 164 19.89 3.30 14.40
N PHE A 165 19.14 3.03 13.33
CA PHE A 165 18.20 1.90 13.26
C PHE A 165 18.92 0.56 13.42
N ARG A 166 20.06 0.38 12.73
CA ARG A 166 20.94 -0.78 12.89
C ARG A 166 21.41 -0.95 14.33
N ALA A 167 21.87 0.13 14.96
CA ALA A 167 22.32 0.09 16.36
C ALA A 167 21.19 -0.23 17.36
N ALA A 168 19.97 0.22 17.09
CA ALA A 168 18.80 -0.04 17.94
C ALA A 168 18.21 -1.46 17.76
N HIS A 169 18.45 -2.10 16.61
CA HIS A 169 17.85 -3.39 16.23
C HIS A 169 18.90 -4.37 15.70
N PRO A 170 19.85 -4.82 16.54
CA PRO A 170 20.94 -5.72 16.12
C PRO A 170 20.45 -7.11 15.67
N GLN A 171 19.25 -7.54 16.08
CA GLN A 171 18.66 -8.81 15.63
C GLN A 171 18.38 -8.87 14.12
N TYR A 172 18.31 -7.71 13.45
CA TYR A 172 18.13 -7.61 12.00
C TYR A 172 19.47 -7.51 11.24
N ALA A 173 20.62 -7.77 11.89
CA ALA A 173 21.94 -7.67 11.26
C ALA A 173 22.10 -8.43 9.92
N PRO A 174 21.59 -9.67 9.74
CA PRO A 174 21.70 -10.39 8.46
C PRO A 174 21.11 -9.60 7.28
N LEU A 175 19.94 -8.97 7.49
CA LEU A 175 19.28 -8.13 6.49
C LEU A 175 20.14 -6.92 6.12
N TYR A 176 20.63 -6.16 7.09
CA TYR A 176 21.40 -4.94 6.81
C TYR A 176 22.69 -5.25 6.05
N THR A 177 23.36 -6.35 6.39
CA THR A 177 24.53 -6.84 5.69
C THR A 177 24.19 -7.29 4.26
N CYS A 178 23.04 -7.92 4.05
CA CYS A 178 22.56 -8.30 2.72
C CYS A 178 22.28 -7.06 1.84
N ILE A 179 21.59 -6.05 2.38
CA ILE A 179 21.26 -4.80 1.65
C ILE A 179 22.54 -4.00 1.34
N GLY A 180 23.37 -3.74 2.34
CA GLY A 180 24.59 -2.93 2.20
C GLY A 180 24.30 -1.45 1.97
N ASP A 181 25.22 -0.73 1.32
CA ASP A 181 25.19 0.73 1.13
C ASP A 181 24.65 1.19 -0.24
N ALA A 182 24.18 0.26 -1.07
CA ALA A 182 23.59 0.56 -2.37
C ALA A 182 22.07 0.79 -2.26
N ASP A 183 21.56 1.88 -2.86
CA ASP A 183 20.12 2.09 -3.09
C ASP A 183 19.68 1.24 -4.31
N ASP A 184 19.80 -0.08 -4.17
CA ASP A 184 19.43 -1.08 -5.17
C ASP A 184 18.11 -1.75 -4.76
N LEU A 185 17.07 -1.50 -5.56
CA LEU A 185 15.70 -1.91 -5.24
C LEU A 185 15.52 -3.43 -5.31
N ASP A 186 16.06 -4.08 -6.34
CA ASP A 186 15.82 -5.51 -6.57
C ASP A 186 16.67 -6.36 -5.64
N ARG A 187 17.91 -5.93 -5.33
CA ARG A 187 18.70 -6.51 -4.24
C ARG A 187 17.98 -6.37 -2.90
N THR A 188 17.44 -5.20 -2.58
CA THR A 188 16.76 -4.97 -1.29
C THR A 188 15.53 -5.86 -1.14
N ARG A 189 14.70 -5.99 -2.20
CA ARG A 189 13.56 -6.92 -2.23
C ARG A 189 13.98 -8.35 -1.91
N GLN A 190 15.02 -8.86 -2.58
CA GLN A 190 15.51 -10.22 -2.34
C GLN A 190 15.99 -10.40 -0.90
N CYS A 191 16.77 -9.45 -0.37
CA CYS A 191 17.24 -9.48 1.01
C CYS A 191 16.10 -9.48 2.04
N VAL A 192 15.01 -8.75 1.79
CA VAL A 192 13.82 -8.76 2.67
C VAL A 192 13.12 -10.12 2.61
N VAL A 193 12.92 -10.69 1.41
CA VAL A 193 12.30 -12.02 1.25
C VAL A 193 13.13 -13.10 1.95
N ASP A 194 14.44 -13.14 1.72
CA ASP A 194 15.34 -14.12 2.34
C ASP A 194 15.36 -13.99 3.88
N PHE A 195 15.27 -12.76 4.39
CA PHE A 195 15.23 -12.49 5.83
C PHE A 195 13.91 -12.92 6.47
N GLU A 196 12.75 -12.67 5.85
CA GLU A 196 11.46 -13.13 6.39
C GLU A 196 11.37 -14.68 6.36
N VAL A 197 11.85 -15.33 5.28
CA VAL A 197 11.93 -16.81 5.20
C VAL A 197 12.85 -17.40 6.28
N MET A 198 13.94 -16.71 6.63
CA MET A 198 14.82 -17.12 7.73
C MET A 198 14.09 -17.09 9.08
N LEU A 199 13.24 -16.08 9.33
CA LEU A 199 12.46 -15.97 10.58
C LEU A 199 11.31 -16.99 10.70
N GLU A 200 10.75 -17.46 9.58
CA GLU A 200 9.72 -18.51 9.58
C GLU A 200 10.29 -19.92 9.84
N GLY A 201 11.61 -20.09 9.73
CA GLY A 201 12.32 -21.36 9.90
C GLY A 201 12.87 -21.64 11.31
N GLU A 202 12.71 -20.72 12.26
CA GLU A 202 13.17 -20.81 13.66
C GLU A 202 12.06 -21.25 14.64
#